data_AF-A0A354H144-F1
#
_entry.id   AF-A0A354H144-F1
#
_cell.length_a   1.000
_cell.length_b   1.000
_cell.length_c   1.000
_cell.angle_alpha   90.00
_cell.angle_beta   90.00
_cell.angle_gamma   90.00
#
_symmetry.space_group_name_H-M   'P 1'
#
loop_
_entity.id
_entity.type
_entity.pdbx_description
1 polymer ?
#
loop_
_entity_poly.entity_id
_entity_poly.type
_entity_poly.pdbx_seq_one_letter_code
_entity_poly.pdbx_strand_id
1 'polypeptide(L)'
;MTSAGWTACCASWRFWCCRWCWRRPPGGIRSFRRIFTSGQTERLPSKVEDWRNRPRRDISSIIAFLLGQEHTPVAESLRCVAPDSVIAGWDFSTGAVKCLAFDLDGRTIAEVRLPTDLWTAGGVSELNLMQLEGQARATTRLMAARLRELGRLSHWVAAGVSATHHTAGRIDRDRAQVRRAICWNDHTIAAYHARGLERLGGPDRVRDLIGGPWAARYSLSHLVKDEEHLSSEDWRRTERILPHGALAAGFLTGNFDVCSVSAAASTGLMDLRTRQWRREMLGALAKPEYRELAWKQLPRIVEETDLIGPLSSSLALEAGIDAQHRPLIFPTSDDQAAGLAGGGAVDAGQVAVILGNSAVVNSSSAEAPASGSLDAMRLNWGPYLWMRCYNNGAQFLDRVVGERPDWDKIEREARACPVGAGGAAILPFASPEPSLGIHAPRLEWRPSEPTEPGRRFRASLEALAYLIARGVKEHEAAGQKITRISVSGGIARSDLMCEILASVLDRPLERLQSFEGPALGAAATALAALETHLRRQKGVAIPFTTADAVAVLVKFREPTAPNPAWRATYQEGLRAFEKWLQA
;
A
#
# COMPACT_ATOMS: atom_id res chain seq x y z
N MET A 1 -60.46 1.74 6.12
CA MET A 1 -61.41 1.70 7.24
C MET A 1 -60.74 1.01 8.42
N THR A 2 -60.58 1.76 9.52
CA THR A 2 -60.47 1.35 10.95
C THR A 2 -59.39 0.32 11.35
N SER A 3 -58.27 0.71 11.98
CA SER A 3 -58.03 0.92 13.45
C SER A 3 -57.97 -0.41 14.23
N ALA A 4 -57.12 -0.71 15.22
CA ALA A 4 -56.24 -0.01 16.18
C ALA A 4 -55.18 -1.07 16.65
N GLY A 5 -54.02 -0.81 17.24
CA GLY A 5 -53.66 0.05 18.37
C GLY A 5 -53.64 -0.75 19.70
N TRP A 6 -52.74 -0.40 20.63
CA TRP A 6 -52.50 -0.86 22.04
C TRP A 6 -51.20 -1.69 22.26
N THR A 7 -50.02 -1.13 22.56
CA THR A 7 -49.42 -0.50 23.80
C THR A 7 -49.16 -1.36 25.05
N ALA A 8 -47.85 -1.47 25.37
CA ALA A 8 -47.15 -1.20 26.65
C ALA A 8 -47.14 -2.22 27.82
N CYS A 9 -45.92 -2.61 28.25
CA CYS A 9 -45.30 -2.38 29.58
C CYS A 9 -44.09 -3.34 29.76
N CYS A 10 -42.84 -2.85 29.82
CA CYS A 10 -42.08 -2.39 30.99
C CYS A 10 -41.62 -3.47 31.99
N ALA A 11 -40.28 -3.56 32.14
CA ALA A 11 -39.52 -3.89 33.37
C ALA A 11 -39.60 -5.36 33.87
N SER A 12 -38.61 -5.99 34.49
CA SER A 12 -37.20 -5.72 34.80
C SER A 12 -36.67 -6.95 35.56
N TRP A 13 -35.40 -7.29 35.35
CA TRP A 13 -34.44 -7.77 36.37
C TRP A 13 -34.59 -9.16 37.06
N ARG A 14 -33.55 -9.97 36.80
CA ARG A 14 -32.61 -10.61 37.75
C ARG A 14 -32.89 -12.01 38.37
N PHE A 15 -31.88 -12.86 38.14
CA PHE A 15 -31.30 -13.95 38.96
C PHE A 15 -32.12 -15.22 39.26
N TRP A 16 -31.60 -16.37 38.81
CA TRP A 16 -31.18 -17.44 39.72
C TRP A 16 -30.20 -18.45 39.08
N CYS A 17 -29.33 -18.97 39.94
CA CYS A 17 -28.20 -19.85 39.66
C CYS A 17 -28.58 -21.34 39.81
N CYS A 18 -27.68 -22.20 39.34
CA CYS A 18 -27.43 -23.60 39.77
C CYS A 18 -28.27 -24.76 39.17
N ARG A 19 -27.60 -25.62 38.39
CA ARG A 19 -27.48 -27.06 38.74
C ARG A 19 -26.25 -27.71 38.11
N TRP A 20 -25.42 -28.30 38.99
CA TRP A 20 -24.29 -29.18 38.70
C TRP A 20 -24.75 -30.57 38.25
N CYS A 21 -23.96 -31.23 37.40
CA CYS A 21 -23.76 -32.68 37.48
C CYS A 21 -22.36 -33.08 36.98
N TRP A 22 -21.66 -33.87 37.80
CA TRP A 22 -20.28 -34.35 37.68
C TRP A 22 -20.10 -35.50 36.66
N ARG A 23 -18.91 -35.59 36.06
CA ARG A 23 -18.05 -36.80 36.03
C ARG A 23 -16.60 -36.43 35.60
N ARG A 24 -15.64 -36.77 36.47
CA ARG A 24 -14.16 -36.87 36.29
C ARG A 24 -13.79 -38.39 36.33
N PRO A 25 -12.55 -38.90 36.10
CA PRO A 25 -11.19 -38.30 36.29
C PRO A 25 -10.14 -38.83 35.24
N PRO A 26 -8.79 -38.90 35.47
CA PRO A 26 -7.87 -38.17 36.38
C PRO A 26 -6.59 -37.59 35.70
N GLY A 27 -5.88 -36.68 36.40
CA GLY A 27 -4.42 -36.54 36.26
C GLY A 27 -3.81 -35.15 36.54
N GLY A 28 -3.29 -34.93 37.76
CA GLY A 28 -2.17 -34.01 38.03
C GLY A 28 -2.45 -32.62 38.60
N ILE A 29 -2.35 -32.46 39.93
CA ILE A 29 -2.25 -31.17 40.66
C ILE A 29 -0.88 -31.11 41.34
N ARG A 30 -0.20 -29.94 41.29
CA ARG A 30 0.57 -29.30 42.40
C ARG A 30 0.58 -27.79 42.14
N SER A 31 -0.35 -27.00 42.71
CA SER A 31 -0.29 -26.29 44.01
C SER A 31 0.88 -25.31 44.16
N PHE A 32 0.59 -24.00 44.26
CA PHE A 32 1.03 -23.16 45.39
C PHE A 32 0.25 -21.84 45.42
N ARG A 33 -0.41 -21.56 46.55
CA ARG A 33 -0.93 -20.25 46.97
C ARG A 33 -0.62 -20.13 48.47
N ARG A 34 -0.65 -18.87 48.96
CA ARG A 34 -0.64 -18.39 50.38
C ARG A 34 0.77 -18.22 50.98
N ILE A 35 1.18 -17.09 51.57
CA ILE A 35 0.52 -16.25 52.60
C ILE A 35 1.04 -14.79 52.56
N PHE A 36 0.16 -13.83 52.83
CA PHE A 36 0.46 -12.50 53.38
C PHE A 36 0.37 -12.59 54.91
N THR A 37 1.43 -12.22 55.65
CA THR A 37 1.43 -11.49 56.94
C THR A 37 2.78 -11.61 57.63
N SER A 38 3.56 -10.53 57.67
CA SER A 38 4.34 -10.09 58.84
C SER A 38 5.08 -8.81 58.47
N GLY A 39 4.80 -7.73 59.21
CA GLY A 39 5.48 -6.46 59.03
C GLY A 39 6.92 -6.52 59.53
N GLN A 40 7.86 -6.12 58.68
CA GLN A 40 9.09 -5.47 59.10
C GLN A 40 9.44 -4.39 58.08
N THR A 41 9.67 -3.20 58.60
CA THR A 41 10.09 -1.98 57.93
C THR A 41 11.58 -2.06 57.60
N GLU A 42 11.93 -2.13 56.31
CA GLU A 42 13.26 -1.74 55.83
C GLU A 42 13.15 -0.93 54.54
N ARG A 43 14.08 0.02 54.42
CA ARG A 43 14.04 1.24 53.61
C ARG A 43 14.07 0.97 52.09
N LEU A 44 13.18 1.63 51.35
CA LEU A 44 13.24 1.80 49.89
C LEU A 44 14.20 2.95 49.51
N PRO A 45 15.05 2.80 48.48
CA PRO A 45 15.61 3.95 47.78
C PRO A 45 14.62 4.51 46.74
N SER A 46 14.52 5.82 46.76
CA SER A 46 13.71 6.71 45.91
C SER A 46 13.95 6.58 44.41
N LYS A 47 12.87 6.44 43.62
CA LYS A 47 12.54 7.22 42.40
C LYS A 47 11.27 6.65 41.73
N VAL A 48 10.10 7.11 42.17
CA VAL A 48 8.85 7.01 41.41
C VAL A 48 8.20 8.40 41.43
N GLU A 49 8.59 9.24 40.50
CA GLU A 49 7.82 10.40 40.06
C GLU A 49 7.85 10.39 38.53
N ASP A 50 6.75 9.94 37.93
CA ASP A 50 5.97 10.69 36.94
C ASP A 50 5.09 9.73 36.11
N TRP A 51 3.90 9.41 36.66
CA TRP A 51 2.84 8.67 35.96
C TRP A 51 1.55 9.49 35.86
N ARG A 52 1.62 10.82 35.99
CA ARG A 52 0.42 11.67 36.02
C ARG A 52 0.00 12.30 34.69
N ASN A 53 0.71 12.05 33.59
CA ASN A 53 0.41 12.67 32.28
C ASN A 53 0.24 11.72 31.09
N ARG A 54 -0.29 10.49 31.28
CA ARG A 54 -0.69 9.63 30.14
C ARG A 54 -2.22 9.59 29.98
N PRO A 55 -2.77 9.73 28.76
CA PRO A 55 -4.20 9.59 28.53
C PRO A 55 -4.64 8.17 28.93
N ARG A 56 -5.80 8.07 29.60
CA ARG A 56 -6.40 6.82 30.04
C ARG A 56 -6.55 5.89 28.83
N ARG A 57 -5.72 4.84 28.75
CA ARG A 57 -5.92 3.74 27.81
C ARG A 57 -7.23 3.03 28.17
N ASP A 58 -8.00 2.70 27.15
CA ASP A 58 -9.29 2.04 27.26
C ASP A 58 -9.18 0.72 28.03
N ILE A 59 -9.77 0.66 29.23
CA ILE A 59 -9.77 -0.50 30.12
C ILE A 59 -10.46 -1.71 29.44
N SER A 60 -11.34 -1.46 28.48
CA SER A 60 -12.06 -2.49 27.72
C SER A 60 -11.10 -3.34 26.87
N SER A 61 -10.09 -2.71 26.27
CA SER A 61 -9.06 -3.39 25.48
C SER A 61 -8.15 -4.31 26.32
N ILE A 62 -7.89 -3.93 27.58
CA ILE A 62 -7.09 -4.72 28.53
C ILE A 62 -7.89 -5.94 29.01
N ILE A 63 -9.19 -5.76 29.25
CA ILE A 63 -10.09 -6.86 29.64
C ILE A 63 -10.26 -7.85 28.47
N ALA A 64 -10.40 -7.36 27.24
CA ALA A 64 -10.49 -8.21 26.05
C ALA A 64 -9.19 -9.04 25.82
N PHE A 65 -8.02 -8.41 26.00
CA PHE A 65 -6.72 -9.09 25.95
C PHE A 65 -6.59 -10.18 27.03
N LEU A 66 -7.10 -9.93 28.24
CA LEU A 66 -7.07 -10.90 29.34
C LEU A 66 -8.09 -12.03 29.21
N LEU A 67 -9.15 -11.85 28.40
CA LEU A 67 -10.23 -12.83 28.22
C LEU A 67 -10.12 -13.67 26.95
N GLY A 68 -9.10 -13.47 26.10
CA GLY A 68 -8.90 -14.25 24.88
C GLY A 68 -10.06 -14.15 23.88
N GLN A 69 -10.86 -13.08 23.95
CA GLN A 69 -11.92 -12.81 22.99
C GLN A 69 -11.33 -11.96 21.87
N GLU A 70 -11.27 -12.51 20.65
CA GLU A 70 -11.02 -11.74 19.43
C GLU A 70 -12.20 -10.79 19.22
N HIS A 71 -12.07 -9.57 19.76
CA HIS A 71 -12.95 -8.48 19.38
C HIS A 71 -12.51 -8.03 17.98
N THR A 72 -13.19 -8.50 16.93
CA THR A 72 -13.17 -7.76 15.67
C THR A 72 -13.82 -6.41 15.98
N PRO A 73 -13.11 -5.27 15.90
CA PRO A 73 -13.74 -3.99 16.11
C PRO A 73 -14.87 -3.85 15.10
N VAL A 74 -16.06 -3.51 15.56
CA VAL A 74 -17.15 -3.16 14.64
C VAL A 74 -16.72 -1.87 13.95
N ALA A 75 -16.63 -1.89 12.62
CA ALA A 75 -16.26 -0.70 11.84
C ALA A 75 -17.18 0.47 12.22
N GLU A 76 -16.59 1.63 12.48
CA GLU A 76 -17.36 2.84 12.79
C GLU A 76 -18.17 3.24 11.56
N SER A 77 -19.43 3.66 11.76
CA SER A 77 -20.25 4.14 10.66
C SER A 77 -19.87 5.57 10.29
N LEU A 78 -20.12 5.97 9.03
CA LEU A 78 -20.07 7.38 8.63
C LEU A 78 -21.12 8.18 9.42
N ARG A 79 -20.75 9.38 9.89
CA ARG A 79 -21.63 10.27 10.67
C ARG A 79 -21.69 11.68 10.10
N CYS A 80 -20.65 12.13 9.40
CA CYS A 80 -20.54 13.51 8.95
C CYS A 80 -20.57 13.66 7.43
N VAL A 81 -19.96 12.74 6.68
CA VAL A 81 -20.02 12.69 5.23
C VAL A 81 -21.44 12.33 4.78
N ALA A 82 -21.99 13.08 3.82
CA ALA A 82 -23.34 12.87 3.32
C ALA A 82 -23.44 11.55 2.53
N PRO A 83 -24.53 10.77 2.65
CA PRO A 83 -24.67 9.45 2.00
C PRO A 83 -24.56 9.46 0.47
N ASP A 84 -24.84 10.59 -0.17
CA ASP A 84 -24.79 10.80 -1.61
C ASP A 84 -23.43 11.37 -2.09
N SER A 85 -22.45 11.48 -1.19
CA SER A 85 -21.11 11.98 -1.49
C SER A 85 -20.40 11.12 -2.53
N VAL A 86 -19.55 11.78 -3.32
CA VAL A 86 -18.63 11.20 -4.28
C VAL A 86 -17.21 11.48 -3.82
N ILE A 87 -16.41 10.43 -3.71
CA ILE A 87 -14.99 10.51 -3.37
C ILE A 87 -14.19 10.08 -4.59
N ALA A 88 -13.23 10.91 -5.02
CA ALA A 88 -12.36 10.54 -6.13
C ALA A 88 -11.00 10.02 -5.64
N GLY A 89 -10.35 9.23 -6.49
CA GLY A 89 -8.98 8.78 -6.30
C GLY A 89 -8.21 8.97 -7.59
N TRP A 90 -7.12 9.74 -7.53
CA TRP A 90 -6.14 9.76 -8.60
C TRP A 90 -5.10 8.67 -8.41
N ASP A 91 -4.62 8.13 -9.52
CA ASP A 91 -3.41 7.30 -9.58
C ASP A 91 -2.47 7.86 -10.65
N PHE A 92 -1.45 8.58 -10.21
CA PHE A 92 -0.38 9.11 -11.06
C PHE A 92 0.73 8.07 -11.19
N SER A 93 0.52 7.11 -12.10
CA SER A 93 1.45 6.02 -12.39
C SER A 93 2.46 6.40 -13.48
N THR A 94 3.52 5.59 -13.67
CA THR A 94 4.53 5.82 -14.73
C THR A 94 3.96 5.66 -16.14
N GLY A 95 2.92 4.84 -16.34
CA GLY A 95 2.36 4.56 -17.67
C GLY A 95 1.10 5.37 -18.00
N ALA A 96 0.33 5.76 -17.00
CA ALA A 96 -0.89 6.54 -17.18
C ALA A 96 -1.29 7.27 -15.89
N VAL A 97 -2.00 8.39 -16.05
CA VAL A 97 -2.73 9.03 -14.95
C VAL A 97 -4.19 8.63 -15.05
N LYS A 98 -4.74 8.12 -13.95
CA LYS A 98 -6.14 7.75 -13.82
C LYS A 98 -6.80 8.60 -12.75
N CYS A 99 -8.07 8.92 -12.94
CA CYS A 99 -8.93 9.49 -11.91
C CYS A 99 -10.23 8.72 -11.92
N LEU A 100 -10.60 8.13 -10.78
CA LEU A 100 -11.86 7.41 -10.62
C LEU A 100 -12.69 8.09 -9.54
N ALA A 101 -13.99 8.20 -9.77
CA ALA A 101 -14.96 8.69 -8.80
C ALA A 101 -15.80 7.51 -8.28
N PHE A 102 -15.95 7.44 -6.95
CA PHE A 102 -16.65 6.38 -6.26
C PHE A 102 -17.85 6.95 -5.48
N ASP A 103 -18.97 6.23 -5.51
CA ASP A 103 -20.01 6.41 -4.50
C ASP A 103 -19.61 5.73 -3.18
N LEU A 104 -20.39 5.94 -2.12
CA LEU A 104 -20.12 5.34 -0.80
C LEU A 104 -20.46 3.84 -0.72
N ASP A 105 -21.03 3.25 -1.78
CA ASP A 105 -21.17 1.80 -1.91
C ASP A 105 -19.90 1.16 -2.51
N GLY A 106 -18.90 1.96 -2.87
CA GLY A 106 -17.65 1.51 -3.48
C GLY A 106 -17.74 1.30 -4.99
N ARG A 107 -18.84 1.73 -5.64
CA ARG A 107 -18.99 1.60 -7.09
C ARG A 107 -18.29 2.75 -7.80
N THR A 108 -17.54 2.43 -8.84
CA THR A 108 -16.99 3.43 -9.75
C THR A 108 -18.11 4.01 -10.61
N ILE A 109 -18.39 5.31 -10.45
CA ILE A 109 -19.44 6.01 -11.19
C ILE A 109 -18.89 6.81 -12.38
N ALA A 110 -17.60 7.16 -12.36
CA ALA A 110 -16.91 7.78 -13.48
C ALA A 110 -15.41 7.44 -13.46
N GLU A 111 -14.79 7.37 -14.64
CA GLU A 111 -13.34 7.18 -14.82
C GLU A 111 -12.82 8.11 -15.92
N VAL A 112 -11.60 8.61 -15.71
CA VAL A 112 -10.79 9.31 -16.71
C VAL A 112 -9.40 8.71 -16.73
N ARG A 113 -8.83 8.55 -17.92
CA ARG A 113 -7.47 8.07 -18.12
C ARG A 113 -6.74 8.90 -19.16
N LEU A 114 -5.50 9.27 -18.86
CA LEU A 114 -4.57 9.92 -19.78
C LEU A 114 -3.26 9.14 -19.82
N PRO A 115 -2.62 8.98 -20.99
CA PRO A 115 -1.30 8.37 -21.08
C PRO A 115 -0.25 9.27 -20.40
N THR A 116 0.82 8.64 -19.92
CA THR A 116 2.02 9.31 -19.42
C THR A 116 3.17 9.07 -20.40
N ASP A 117 3.93 10.12 -20.71
CA ASP A 117 5.11 10.01 -21.57
C ASP A 117 6.35 9.84 -20.70
N LEU A 118 6.73 8.57 -20.47
CA LEU A 118 7.94 8.23 -19.76
C LEU A 118 9.14 8.32 -20.70
N TRP A 119 10.07 9.22 -20.39
CA TRP A 119 11.30 9.32 -21.16
C TRP A 119 12.33 8.33 -20.66
N THR A 120 12.92 7.57 -21.59
CA THR A 120 13.96 6.60 -21.30
C THR A 120 15.15 6.73 -22.26
N ALA A 121 16.37 6.77 -21.72
CA ALA A 121 17.60 6.73 -22.52
C ALA A 121 18.77 6.16 -21.70
N GLY A 122 19.50 5.19 -22.24
CA GLY A 122 20.71 4.66 -21.59
C GLY A 122 20.50 4.13 -20.16
N GLY A 123 19.30 3.59 -19.86
CA GLY A 123 18.92 3.12 -18.52
C GLY A 123 18.36 4.20 -17.58
N VAL A 124 18.36 5.47 -17.99
CA VAL A 124 17.67 6.56 -17.30
C VAL A 124 16.17 6.48 -17.59
N SER A 125 15.34 6.77 -16.57
CA SER A 125 13.88 6.85 -16.67
C SER A 125 13.39 8.10 -15.93
N GLU A 126 12.77 9.04 -16.63
CA GLU A 126 12.33 10.33 -16.03
C GLU A 126 10.96 10.81 -16.54
N LEU A 127 10.20 11.46 -15.66
CA LEU A 127 8.91 12.08 -15.96
C LEU A 127 9.00 13.61 -16.05
N ASN A 128 8.28 14.18 -17.02
CA ASN A 128 8.19 15.62 -17.21
C ASN A 128 7.15 16.24 -16.25
N LEU A 129 7.55 17.26 -15.47
CA LEU A 129 6.68 17.92 -14.51
C LEU A 129 5.64 18.84 -15.14
N MET A 130 5.92 19.43 -16.32
CA MET A 130 4.90 20.16 -17.09
C MET A 130 3.81 19.22 -17.60
N GLN A 131 4.17 17.99 -17.99
CA GLN A 131 3.18 16.97 -18.35
C GLN A 131 2.34 16.58 -17.13
N LEU A 132 2.98 16.39 -15.96
CA LEU A 132 2.27 16.09 -14.71
C LEU A 132 1.26 17.19 -14.34
N GLU A 133 1.64 18.47 -14.44
CA GLU A 133 0.71 19.59 -14.25
C GLU A 133 -0.45 19.52 -15.25
N GLY A 134 -0.14 19.32 -16.53
CA GLY A 134 -1.14 19.19 -17.58
C GLY A 134 -2.12 18.04 -17.34
N GLN A 135 -1.63 16.91 -16.84
CA GLN A 135 -2.43 15.74 -16.48
C GLN A 135 -3.32 16.01 -15.26
N ALA A 136 -2.80 16.65 -14.21
CA ALA A 136 -3.59 17.05 -13.04
C ALA A 136 -4.76 17.96 -13.46
N ARG A 137 -4.48 18.96 -14.31
CA ARG A 137 -5.50 19.88 -14.84
C ARG A 137 -6.50 19.19 -15.76
N ALA A 138 -6.02 18.40 -16.71
CA ALA A 138 -6.87 17.72 -17.70
C ALA A 138 -7.78 16.67 -17.04
N THR A 139 -7.24 15.82 -16.17
CA THR A 139 -8.06 14.81 -15.48
C THR A 139 -9.12 15.43 -14.58
N THR A 140 -8.82 16.54 -13.90
CA THR A 140 -9.80 17.27 -13.08
C THR A 140 -10.95 17.82 -13.93
N ARG A 141 -10.65 18.49 -15.05
CA ARG A 141 -11.69 19.01 -15.97
C ARG A 141 -12.55 17.90 -16.55
N LEU A 142 -11.92 16.81 -16.99
CA LEU A 142 -12.63 15.64 -17.54
C LEU A 142 -13.50 14.98 -16.48
N MET A 143 -13.01 14.81 -15.24
CA MET A 143 -13.79 14.23 -14.15
C MET A 143 -14.99 15.11 -13.80
N ALA A 144 -14.78 16.43 -13.71
CA ALA A 144 -15.86 17.38 -13.48
C ALA A 144 -16.91 17.33 -14.60
N ALA A 145 -16.50 17.20 -15.86
CA ALA A 145 -17.40 17.02 -16.99
C ALA A 145 -18.23 15.73 -16.87
N ARG A 146 -17.60 14.59 -16.58
CA ARG A 146 -18.29 13.31 -16.38
C ARG A 146 -19.29 13.36 -15.23
N LEU A 147 -18.90 13.91 -14.09
CA LEU A 147 -19.79 14.03 -12.94
C LEU A 147 -20.93 15.03 -13.21
N ARG A 148 -20.71 16.06 -14.02
CA ARG A 148 -21.79 16.99 -14.43
C ARG A 148 -22.82 16.29 -15.33
N GLU A 149 -22.37 15.49 -16.30
CA GLU A 149 -23.26 14.68 -17.15
C GLU A 149 -24.16 13.75 -16.32
N LEU A 150 -23.63 13.25 -15.19
CA LEU A 150 -24.37 12.40 -14.25
C LEU A 150 -25.22 13.17 -13.23
N GLY A 151 -25.18 14.50 -13.23
CA GLY A 151 -25.81 15.32 -12.16
C GLY A 151 -25.17 15.12 -10.79
N ARG A 152 -23.93 14.61 -10.73
CA ARG A 152 -23.20 14.26 -9.50
C ARG A 152 -22.05 15.21 -9.15
N LEU A 153 -21.82 16.27 -9.94
CA LEU A 153 -20.68 17.17 -9.73
C LEU A 153 -20.66 17.84 -8.35
N SER A 154 -21.81 18.33 -7.88
CA SER A 154 -21.95 18.96 -6.56
C SER A 154 -21.75 17.99 -5.39
N HIS A 155 -21.78 16.68 -5.66
CA HIS A 155 -21.55 15.65 -4.64
C HIS A 155 -20.07 15.27 -4.55
N TRP A 156 -19.20 15.77 -5.44
CA TRP A 156 -17.77 15.54 -5.34
C TRP A 156 -17.16 16.37 -4.22
N VAL A 157 -16.96 15.74 -3.06
CA VAL A 157 -16.57 16.45 -1.82
C VAL A 157 -15.09 16.30 -1.48
N ALA A 158 -14.45 15.22 -1.90
CA ALA A 158 -13.03 15.00 -1.62
C ALA A 158 -12.35 14.09 -2.65
N ALA A 159 -11.03 14.10 -2.62
CA ALA A 159 -10.22 13.18 -3.38
C ALA A 159 -8.88 12.87 -2.70
N GLY A 160 -8.38 11.65 -2.97
CA GLY A 160 -7.04 11.22 -2.63
C GLY A 160 -6.14 11.09 -3.84
N VAL A 161 -4.83 11.03 -3.60
CA VAL A 161 -3.81 10.89 -4.64
C VAL A 161 -2.92 9.68 -4.33
N SER A 162 -2.93 8.70 -5.22
CA SER A 162 -1.89 7.68 -5.37
C SER A 162 -0.86 8.17 -6.38
N ALA A 163 0.42 7.88 -6.14
CA ALA A 163 1.49 8.18 -7.08
C ALA A 163 2.66 7.23 -6.90
N THR A 164 3.45 7.04 -7.96
CA THR A 164 4.61 6.14 -7.93
C THR A 164 5.58 6.46 -6.78
N HIS A 165 5.86 5.47 -5.95
CA HIS A 165 6.83 5.56 -4.89
C HIS A 165 8.25 5.78 -5.44
N HIS A 166 9.14 6.33 -4.60
CA HIS A 166 10.54 6.67 -4.89
C HIS A 166 10.80 7.72 -5.97
N THR A 167 9.82 8.02 -6.83
CA THR A 167 9.94 8.98 -7.91
C THR A 167 9.87 10.40 -7.34
N ALA A 168 10.82 11.26 -7.69
CA ALA A 168 10.89 12.62 -7.14
C ALA A 168 11.47 13.62 -8.15
N GLY A 169 10.90 14.83 -8.16
CA GLY A 169 11.30 15.94 -9.02
C GLY A 169 11.60 17.22 -8.24
N ARG A 170 12.01 18.27 -8.96
CA ARG A 170 12.38 19.56 -8.38
C ARG A 170 11.69 20.70 -9.11
N ILE A 171 11.17 21.66 -8.35
CA ILE A 171 10.54 22.87 -8.86
C ILE A 171 11.18 24.12 -8.26
N ASP A 172 11.11 25.24 -8.97
CA ASP A 172 11.52 26.56 -8.48
C ASP A 172 10.35 27.32 -7.84
N ARG A 173 10.58 28.59 -7.51
CA ARG A 173 9.61 29.48 -6.86
C ARG A 173 8.38 29.77 -7.72
N ASP A 174 8.54 29.72 -9.05
CA ASP A 174 7.47 29.90 -10.01
C ASP A 174 6.78 28.56 -10.34
N ARG A 175 7.15 27.49 -9.63
CA ARG A 175 6.68 26.10 -9.81
C ARG A 175 7.10 25.50 -11.14
N ALA A 176 8.04 26.14 -11.84
CA ALA A 176 8.61 25.63 -13.07
C ALA A 176 9.54 24.45 -12.76
N GLN A 177 9.62 23.52 -13.71
CA GLN A 177 10.50 22.37 -13.62
C GLN A 177 11.96 22.83 -13.57
N VAL A 178 12.64 22.56 -12.46
CA VAL A 178 14.10 22.65 -12.39
C VAL A 178 14.73 21.36 -12.90
N ARG A 179 14.14 20.23 -12.51
CA ARG A 179 14.54 18.90 -12.98
C ARG A 179 13.31 18.01 -13.15
N ARG A 180 13.35 17.17 -14.20
CA ARG A 180 12.40 16.06 -14.37
C ARG A 180 12.39 15.15 -13.14
N ALA A 181 11.28 14.46 -12.90
CA ALA A 181 11.24 13.49 -11.81
C ALA A 181 11.99 12.22 -12.20
N ILE A 182 13.06 11.90 -11.47
CA ILE A 182 13.79 10.63 -11.63
C ILE A 182 12.90 9.50 -11.11
N CYS A 183 12.69 8.47 -11.91
CA CYS A 183 11.77 7.38 -11.61
C CYS A 183 12.44 6.24 -10.85
N TRP A 184 11.61 5.46 -10.13
CA TRP A 184 12.03 4.26 -9.39
C TRP A 184 12.72 3.18 -10.25
N ASN A 185 12.43 3.17 -11.56
CA ASN A 185 12.99 2.26 -12.55
C ASN A 185 14.14 2.89 -13.36
N ASP A 186 14.75 3.98 -12.88
CA ASP A 186 16.04 4.46 -13.39
C ASP A 186 17.16 3.56 -12.83
N HIS A 187 17.76 2.73 -13.71
CA HIS A 187 18.80 1.79 -13.31
C HIS A 187 20.17 2.44 -13.09
N THR A 188 20.39 3.67 -13.60
CA THR A 188 21.64 4.41 -13.40
C THR A 188 21.84 4.85 -11.95
N ILE A 189 20.74 4.92 -11.17
CA ILE A 189 20.74 5.34 -9.77
C ILE A 189 21.55 4.41 -8.85
N ALA A 190 21.74 3.14 -9.22
CA ALA A 190 22.48 2.17 -8.40
C ALA A 190 23.93 2.61 -8.08
N ALA A 191 24.64 3.23 -9.04
CA ALA A 191 26.00 3.71 -8.81
C ALA A 191 26.04 4.88 -7.80
N TYR A 192 25.04 5.76 -7.83
CA TYR A 192 24.94 6.90 -6.91
C TYR A 192 24.49 6.48 -5.51
N HIS A 193 23.62 5.46 -5.42
CA HIS A 193 23.32 4.80 -4.16
C HIS A 193 24.59 4.25 -3.50
N ALA A 194 25.40 3.47 -4.22
CA ALA A 194 26.63 2.89 -3.67
C ALA A 194 27.59 3.97 -3.12
N ARG A 195 27.81 5.05 -3.89
CA ARG A 195 28.64 6.20 -3.47
C ARG A 195 28.09 6.89 -2.21
N GLY A 196 26.79 7.14 -2.17
CA GLY A 196 26.17 7.78 -1.00
C GLY A 196 26.15 6.88 0.23
N LEU A 197 25.99 5.56 0.03
CA LEU A 197 26.02 4.57 1.10
C LEU A 197 27.40 4.46 1.73
N GLU A 198 28.46 4.47 0.92
CA GLU A 198 29.85 4.52 1.40
C GLU A 198 30.07 5.75 2.30
N ARG A 199 29.65 6.94 1.85
CA ARG A 199 29.77 8.20 2.61
C ARG A 199 29.00 8.20 3.93
N LEU A 200 27.88 7.48 3.99
CA LEU A 200 27.10 7.32 5.21
C LEU A 200 27.66 6.24 6.16
N GLY A 201 28.69 5.50 5.77
CA GLY A 201 29.27 4.43 6.59
C GLY A 201 28.56 3.08 6.47
N GLY A 202 27.86 2.84 5.35
CA GLY A 202 27.27 1.54 5.02
C GLY A 202 25.83 1.34 5.47
N PRO A 203 25.23 0.18 5.11
CA PRO A 203 23.81 -0.09 5.32
C PRO A 203 23.42 -0.19 6.81
N ASP A 204 24.35 -0.58 7.68
CA ASP A 204 24.09 -0.69 9.12
C ASP A 204 23.91 0.68 9.75
N ARG A 205 24.79 1.63 9.40
CA ARG A 205 24.69 3.01 9.84
C ARG A 205 23.40 3.67 9.34
N VAL A 206 22.97 3.37 8.12
CA VAL A 206 21.67 3.81 7.60
C VAL A 206 20.53 3.26 8.45
N ARG A 207 20.52 1.96 8.76
CA ARG A 207 19.48 1.36 9.61
C ARG A 207 19.44 2.00 11.00
N ASP A 208 20.60 2.32 11.57
CA ASP A 208 20.66 3.05 12.84
C ASP A 208 20.03 4.44 12.73
N LEU A 209 20.34 5.17 11.65
CA LEU A 209 19.89 6.54 11.43
C LEU A 209 18.39 6.66 11.17
N ILE A 210 17.80 5.76 10.37
CA ILE A 210 16.41 5.89 9.91
C ILE A 210 15.49 4.73 10.31
N GLY A 211 16.00 3.70 10.98
CA GLY A 211 15.18 2.56 11.43
C GLY A 211 14.64 1.69 10.29
N GLY A 212 15.26 1.75 9.11
CA GLY A 212 14.82 1.01 7.91
C GLY A 212 15.89 1.01 6.81
N PRO A 213 15.60 0.35 5.68
CA PRO A 213 16.54 0.28 4.56
C PRO A 213 16.59 1.60 3.77
N TRP A 214 17.73 1.85 3.12
CA TRP A 214 17.83 2.76 1.98
C TRP A 214 18.14 1.91 0.75
N ALA A 215 17.11 1.53 -0.01
CA ALA A 215 17.29 0.78 -1.25
C ALA A 215 17.74 1.73 -2.39
N ALA A 216 18.41 1.18 -3.41
CA ALA A 216 19.02 1.98 -4.47
C ALA A 216 18.07 3.01 -5.10
N ARG A 217 16.86 2.57 -5.42
CA ARG A 217 15.80 3.36 -6.07
C ARG A 217 15.26 4.54 -5.25
N TYR A 218 15.52 4.63 -3.94
CA TYR A 218 14.98 5.68 -3.08
C TYR A 218 15.57 7.06 -3.46
N SER A 219 14.77 8.11 -3.30
CA SER A 219 15.08 9.43 -3.88
C SER A 219 16.30 10.17 -3.29
N LEU A 220 16.86 9.75 -2.15
CA LEU A 220 18.15 10.28 -1.67
C LEU A 220 19.28 10.03 -2.69
N SER A 221 19.23 8.91 -3.40
CA SER A 221 20.18 8.58 -4.46
C SER A 221 20.08 9.57 -5.64
N HIS A 222 18.91 10.18 -5.87
CA HIS A 222 18.72 11.22 -6.87
C HIS A 222 19.54 12.46 -6.52
N LEU A 223 19.61 12.82 -5.24
CA LEU A 223 20.41 13.95 -4.79
C LEU A 223 21.90 13.71 -5.02
N VAL A 224 22.36 12.47 -4.81
CA VAL A 224 23.76 12.08 -5.09
C VAL A 224 24.07 12.16 -6.58
N LYS A 225 23.15 11.74 -7.46
CA LYS A 225 23.23 11.95 -8.91
C LYS A 225 23.28 13.44 -9.27
N ASP A 226 22.43 14.24 -8.65
CA ASP A 226 22.35 15.67 -8.90
C ASP A 226 23.59 16.46 -8.45
N GLU A 227 24.45 15.93 -7.57
CA GLU A 227 25.73 16.60 -7.25
C GLU A 227 26.66 16.73 -8.47
N GLU A 228 26.51 15.80 -9.41
CA GLU A 228 27.33 15.66 -10.62
C GLU A 228 26.62 16.24 -11.85
N HIS A 229 25.30 16.06 -11.94
CA HIS A 229 24.54 16.38 -13.16
C HIS A 229 23.72 17.67 -13.10
N LEU A 230 23.48 18.22 -11.91
CA LEU A 230 22.70 19.45 -11.75
C LEU A 230 23.62 20.66 -11.53
N SER A 231 23.38 21.76 -12.25
CA SER A 231 24.19 22.96 -12.14
C SER A 231 24.07 23.60 -10.74
N SER A 232 25.08 24.36 -10.31
CA SER A 232 25.00 25.08 -9.02
C SER A 232 23.87 26.13 -9.00
N GLU A 233 23.52 26.68 -10.15
CA GLU A 233 22.39 27.59 -10.30
C GLU A 233 21.05 26.86 -10.09
N ASP A 234 20.89 25.68 -10.70
CA ASP A 234 19.69 24.86 -10.53
C ASP A 234 19.51 24.39 -9.08
N TRP A 235 20.61 24.02 -8.41
CA TRP A 235 20.59 23.73 -6.97
C TRP A 235 20.08 24.92 -6.15
N ARG A 236 20.50 26.14 -6.48
CA ARG A 236 20.08 27.37 -5.77
C ARG A 236 18.66 27.82 -6.10
N ARG A 237 18.21 27.68 -7.35
CA ARG A 237 16.86 28.09 -7.76
C ARG A 237 15.78 27.07 -7.39
N THR A 238 16.16 25.82 -7.10
CA THR A 238 15.23 24.82 -6.56
C THR A 238 14.60 25.36 -5.28
N GLU A 239 13.27 25.43 -5.25
CA GLU A 239 12.48 25.82 -4.08
C GLU A 239 12.02 24.59 -3.31
N ARG A 240 11.56 23.54 -4.01
CA ARG A 240 11.12 22.28 -3.38
C ARG A 240 11.64 21.05 -4.11
N ILE A 241 12.03 20.05 -3.32
CA ILE A 241 12.31 18.67 -3.76
C ILE A 241 11.14 17.82 -3.30
N LEU A 242 10.36 17.27 -4.23
CA LEU A 242 9.07 16.66 -3.91
C LEU A 242 8.96 15.25 -4.50
N PRO A 243 8.46 14.27 -3.71
CA PRO A 243 7.97 13.01 -4.24
C PRO A 243 6.84 13.24 -5.26
N HIS A 244 6.64 12.28 -6.17
CA HIS A 244 5.69 12.38 -7.27
C HIS A 244 4.26 12.71 -6.81
N GLY A 245 3.80 12.07 -5.73
CA GLY A 245 2.49 12.37 -5.14
C GLY A 245 2.36 13.80 -4.63
N ALA A 246 3.39 14.31 -3.96
CA ALA A 246 3.40 15.68 -3.46
C ALA A 246 3.41 16.72 -4.60
N LEU A 247 4.13 16.44 -5.70
CA LEU A 247 4.06 17.25 -6.91
C LEU A 247 2.64 17.26 -7.49
N ALA A 248 2.02 16.09 -7.65
CA ALA A 248 0.67 15.96 -8.18
C ALA A 248 -0.36 16.69 -7.31
N ALA A 249 -0.34 16.48 -6.00
CA ALA A 249 -1.21 17.19 -5.05
C ALA A 249 -0.95 18.69 -5.04
N GLY A 250 0.31 19.13 -5.19
CA GLY A 250 0.68 20.53 -5.34
C GLY A 250 0.09 21.16 -6.60
N PHE A 251 0.09 20.48 -7.74
CA PHE A 251 -0.56 20.97 -8.96
C PHE A 251 -2.09 21.01 -8.86
N LEU A 252 -2.69 20.14 -8.05
CA LEU A 252 -4.14 20.14 -7.79
C LEU A 252 -4.56 21.27 -6.83
N THR A 253 -3.77 21.54 -5.79
CA THR A 253 -4.15 22.43 -4.67
C THR A 253 -3.44 23.78 -4.65
N GLY A 254 -2.28 23.87 -5.28
CA GLY A 254 -1.33 24.98 -5.15
C GLY A 254 -0.41 24.89 -3.92
N ASN A 255 -0.54 23.85 -3.08
CA ASN A 255 0.27 23.64 -1.88
C ASN A 255 1.40 22.64 -2.16
N PHE A 256 2.63 23.15 -2.33
CA PHE A 256 3.84 22.37 -2.60
C PHE A 256 4.73 22.21 -1.35
N ASP A 257 4.24 22.61 -0.17
CA ASP A 257 5.04 22.65 1.05
C ASP A 257 4.96 21.36 1.88
N VAL A 258 4.17 20.39 1.43
CA VAL A 258 3.86 19.19 2.22
C VAL A 258 4.03 17.89 1.42
N CYS A 259 4.39 16.82 2.12
CA CYS A 259 4.28 15.45 1.62
C CYS A 259 3.74 14.54 2.72
N SER A 260 3.18 13.39 2.34
CA SER A 260 2.67 12.42 3.32
C SER A 260 3.77 11.56 3.93
N VAL A 261 3.44 10.90 5.04
CA VAL A 261 4.31 9.92 5.71
C VAL A 261 4.78 8.81 4.75
N SER A 262 3.87 8.22 3.98
CA SER A 262 4.22 7.16 3.00
C SER A 262 5.16 7.66 1.90
N ALA A 263 4.86 8.83 1.33
CA ALA A 263 5.74 9.44 0.33
C ALA A 263 7.13 9.73 0.91
N ALA A 264 7.22 10.26 2.13
CA ALA A 264 8.48 10.54 2.82
C ALA A 264 9.26 9.28 3.18
N ALA A 265 8.59 8.19 3.57
CA ALA A 265 9.21 6.90 3.86
C ALA A 265 9.96 6.30 2.67
N SER A 266 9.50 6.61 1.46
CA SER A 266 10.09 6.11 0.21
C SER A 266 11.37 6.86 -0.24
N THR A 267 11.82 7.87 0.53
CA THR A 267 12.93 8.77 0.12
C THR A 267 14.31 8.35 0.61
N GLY A 268 14.39 7.60 1.71
CA GLY A 268 15.65 7.33 2.42
C GLY A 268 16.12 8.50 3.29
N LEU A 269 15.31 9.54 3.46
CA LEU A 269 15.61 10.70 4.30
C LEU A 269 14.80 10.75 5.60
N MET A 270 13.67 10.05 5.67
CA MET A 270 12.81 10.05 6.87
C MET A 270 13.24 8.93 7.83
N ASP A 271 13.37 9.24 9.12
CA ASP A 271 13.44 8.21 10.16
C ASP A 271 12.05 7.59 10.34
N LEU A 272 11.93 6.30 10.02
CA LEU A 272 10.66 5.57 10.06
C LEU A 272 10.07 5.51 11.47
N ARG A 273 10.89 5.58 12.53
CA ARG A 273 10.45 5.48 13.92
C ARG A 273 9.79 6.78 14.38
N THR A 274 10.35 7.92 13.98
CA THR A 274 9.90 9.25 14.41
C THR A 274 8.99 9.93 13.41
N ARG A 275 8.99 9.47 12.15
CA ARG A 275 8.30 10.10 11.00
C ARG A 275 8.78 11.52 10.72
N GLN A 276 10.05 11.79 11.00
CA GLN A 276 10.69 13.08 10.77
C GLN A 276 11.87 12.93 9.81
N TRP A 277 12.20 14.00 9.08
CA TRP A 277 13.42 14.03 8.29
C TRP A 277 14.66 13.87 9.16
N ARG A 278 15.60 13.05 8.71
CA ARG A 278 16.89 12.79 9.35
C ARG A 278 17.98 13.52 8.57
N ARG A 279 18.38 14.69 9.06
CA ARG A 279 19.37 15.56 8.39
C ARG A 279 20.69 14.84 8.13
N GLU A 280 21.11 13.94 9.00
CA GLU A 280 22.33 13.16 8.88
C GLU A 280 22.36 12.26 7.63
N MET A 281 21.20 11.87 7.10
CA MET A 281 21.13 11.13 5.83
C MET A 281 21.63 11.96 4.64
N LEU A 282 21.61 13.30 4.72
CA LEU A 282 22.23 14.16 3.72
C LEU A 282 23.77 14.07 3.73
N GLY A 283 24.36 13.38 4.70
CA GLY A 283 25.77 12.96 4.65
C GLY A 283 26.12 12.11 3.42
N ALA A 284 25.13 11.54 2.73
CA ALA A 284 25.31 10.90 1.43
C ALA A 284 25.83 11.85 0.34
N LEU A 285 25.59 13.16 0.47
CA LEU A 285 26.11 14.18 -0.45
C LEU A 285 27.55 14.56 -0.05
N ALA A 286 28.45 14.76 -1.01
CA ALA A 286 29.81 15.19 -0.74
C ALA A 286 29.92 16.66 -0.34
N LYS A 287 29.14 17.55 -0.98
CA LYS A 287 29.29 19.01 -0.83
C LYS A 287 28.43 19.55 0.33
N PRO A 288 29.01 20.20 1.37
CA PRO A 288 28.23 20.77 2.48
C PRO A 288 27.16 21.77 2.04
N GLU A 289 27.44 22.61 1.04
CA GLU A 289 26.46 23.55 0.48
C GLU A 289 25.19 22.85 -0.01
N TYR A 290 25.33 21.72 -0.71
CA TYR A 290 24.18 20.98 -1.25
C TYR A 290 23.40 20.26 -0.15
N ARG A 291 24.04 19.87 0.96
CA ARG A 291 23.35 19.37 2.16
C ARG A 291 22.44 20.43 2.75
N GLU A 292 22.92 21.66 2.87
CA GLU A 292 22.14 22.78 3.41
C GLU A 292 20.98 23.17 2.49
N LEU A 293 21.23 23.23 1.17
CA LEU A 293 20.18 23.50 0.19
C LEU A 293 19.11 22.41 0.20
N ALA A 294 19.51 21.14 0.12
CA ALA A 294 18.59 20.01 0.16
C ALA A 294 17.71 20.05 1.42
N TRP A 295 18.30 20.28 2.60
CA TRP A 295 17.55 20.35 3.85
C TRP A 295 16.46 21.43 3.84
N LYS A 296 16.75 22.61 3.29
CA LYS A 296 15.80 23.73 3.18
C LYS A 296 14.71 23.50 2.14
N GLN A 297 14.98 22.65 1.15
CA GLN A 297 14.09 22.36 0.02
C GLN A 297 13.16 21.16 0.28
N LEU A 298 13.30 20.45 1.41
CA LEU A 298 12.41 19.37 1.78
C LEU A 298 11.04 19.91 2.23
N PRO A 299 9.92 19.29 1.82
CA PRO A 299 8.59 19.65 2.30
C PRO A 299 8.40 19.23 3.75
N ARG A 300 7.40 19.78 4.44
CA ARG A 300 6.96 19.30 5.74
C ARG A 300 6.21 17.97 5.58
N ILE A 301 6.46 17.02 6.47
CA ILE A 301 5.71 15.77 6.53
C ILE A 301 4.37 16.03 7.23
N VAL A 302 3.27 15.60 6.62
CA VAL A 302 1.90 15.69 7.17
C VAL A 302 1.33 14.32 7.47
N GLU A 303 0.46 14.26 8.49
CA GLU A 303 -0.22 13.05 8.93
C GLU A 303 -1.44 12.76 8.05
N GLU A 304 -1.93 11.52 8.01
CA GLU A 304 -3.01 11.07 7.12
C GLU A 304 -4.28 11.94 7.13
N THR A 305 -4.62 12.51 8.28
CA THR A 305 -5.85 13.29 8.46
C THR A 305 -5.69 14.79 8.17
N ASP A 306 -4.47 15.23 7.84
CA ASP A 306 -4.18 16.63 7.58
C ASP A 306 -4.70 17.05 6.21
N LEU A 307 -5.45 18.15 6.13
CA LEU A 307 -5.90 18.67 4.85
C LEU A 307 -4.71 19.29 4.08
N ILE A 308 -4.42 18.82 2.87
CA ILE A 308 -3.46 19.51 1.97
C ILE A 308 -4.08 20.84 1.53
N GLY A 309 -5.34 20.79 1.10
CA GLY A 309 -6.12 21.95 0.70
C GLY A 309 -7.30 21.58 -0.21
N PRO A 310 -8.22 22.50 -0.47
CA PRO A 310 -9.18 22.33 -1.56
C PRO A 310 -8.46 22.33 -2.91
N LEU A 311 -9.11 21.81 -3.96
CA LEU A 311 -8.70 22.06 -5.34
C LEU A 311 -8.45 23.56 -5.54
N SER A 312 -7.38 23.94 -6.24
CA SER A 312 -7.02 25.34 -6.44
C SER A 312 -8.14 26.12 -7.14
N SER A 313 -8.28 27.41 -6.82
CA SER A 313 -9.38 28.23 -7.35
C SER A 313 -9.35 28.33 -8.88
N SER A 314 -8.14 28.40 -9.46
CA SER A 314 -7.94 28.40 -10.91
C SER A 314 -8.43 27.10 -11.55
N LEU A 315 -8.07 25.95 -10.96
CA LEU A 315 -8.47 24.66 -11.49
C LEU A 315 -9.96 24.39 -11.33
N ALA A 316 -10.56 24.81 -10.20
CA ALA A 316 -12.00 24.75 -10.00
C ALA A 316 -12.74 25.59 -11.06
N LEU A 317 -12.27 26.81 -11.35
CA LEU A 317 -12.82 27.65 -12.39
C LEU A 317 -12.70 27.01 -13.78
N GLU A 318 -11.52 26.50 -14.14
CA GLU A 318 -11.27 25.79 -15.41
C GLU A 318 -12.18 24.56 -15.58
N ALA A 319 -12.50 23.87 -14.49
CA ALA A 319 -13.35 22.68 -14.48
C ALA A 319 -14.86 23.00 -14.37
N GLY A 320 -15.24 24.27 -14.17
CA GLY A 320 -16.62 24.68 -13.94
C GLY A 320 -17.19 24.13 -12.63
N ILE A 321 -16.37 24.09 -11.59
CA ILE A 321 -16.73 23.72 -10.21
C ILE A 321 -17.00 25.00 -9.42
N ASP A 322 -18.10 25.02 -8.68
CA ASP A 322 -18.47 26.15 -7.82
C ASP A 322 -17.37 26.42 -6.76
N ALA A 323 -17.01 27.69 -6.57
CA ALA A 323 -15.92 28.08 -5.68
C ALA A 323 -16.14 27.70 -4.20
N GLN A 324 -17.40 27.56 -3.78
CA GLN A 324 -17.79 27.12 -2.44
C GLN A 324 -17.81 25.60 -2.29
N HIS A 325 -17.79 24.86 -3.40
CA HIS A 325 -17.89 23.39 -3.46
C HIS A 325 -16.63 22.74 -4.02
N ARG A 326 -15.46 23.33 -3.75
CA ARG A 326 -14.19 22.76 -4.21
C ARG A 326 -13.87 21.47 -3.43
N PRO A 327 -13.68 20.33 -4.09
CA PRO A 327 -13.29 19.09 -3.44
C PRO A 327 -12.02 19.26 -2.58
N LEU A 328 -12.02 18.65 -1.39
CA LEU A 328 -10.88 18.64 -0.49
C LEU A 328 -9.87 17.57 -0.88
N ILE A 329 -8.58 17.92 -0.91
CA ILE A 329 -7.48 17.00 -1.20
C ILE A 329 -6.75 16.66 0.09
N PHE A 330 -6.65 15.36 0.35
CA PHE A 330 -5.98 14.80 1.53
C PHE A 330 -4.60 14.23 1.19
N PRO A 331 -3.77 13.89 2.19
CA PRO A 331 -2.39 13.47 2.01
C PRO A 331 -2.27 12.32 1.02
N THR A 332 -1.25 12.40 0.17
CA THR A 332 -1.04 11.39 -0.87
C THR A 332 -0.70 10.05 -0.25
N SER A 333 -1.03 8.96 -0.92
CA SER A 333 -0.46 7.65 -0.64
C SER A 333 0.55 7.35 -1.73
N ASP A 334 1.70 6.78 -1.36
CA ASP A 334 2.48 6.10 -2.39
C ASP A 334 1.66 4.93 -2.98
N ASP A 335 1.95 4.52 -4.20
CA ASP A 335 1.16 3.54 -4.96
C ASP A 335 1.07 2.17 -4.27
N GLN A 336 2.07 1.79 -3.47
CA GLN A 336 2.08 0.53 -2.73
C GLN A 336 1.19 0.60 -1.49
N ALA A 337 1.24 1.71 -0.76
CA ALA A 337 0.32 2.01 0.33
C ALA A 337 -1.12 2.14 -0.20
N ALA A 338 -1.33 2.90 -1.27
CA ALA A 338 -2.64 3.00 -1.91
C ALA A 338 -3.15 1.62 -2.36
N GLY A 339 -2.27 0.79 -2.93
CA GLY A 339 -2.58 -0.59 -3.28
C GLY A 339 -3.00 -1.45 -2.10
N LEU A 340 -2.36 -1.33 -0.93
CA LEU A 340 -2.77 -2.01 0.30
C LEU A 340 -4.17 -1.56 0.75
N ALA A 341 -4.43 -0.26 0.81
CA ALA A 341 -5.73 0.28 1.19
C ALA A 341 -6.83 -0.16 0.21
N GLY A 342 -6.58 -0.09 -1.10
CA GLY A 342 -7.52 -0.54 -2.13
C GLY A 342 -7.71 -2.05 -2.15
N GLY A 343 -6.70 -2.81 -1.73
CA GLY A 343 -6.76 -4.25 -1.46
C GLY A 343 -7.42 -4.61 -0.13
N GLY A 344 -7.85 -3.61 0.63
CA GLY A 344 -8.41 -3.71 1.97
C GLY A 344 -7.45 -4.25 3.03
N ALA A 345 -6.15 -4.31 2.75
CA ALA A 345 -5.12 -4.85 3.63
C ALA A 345 -4.50 -3.75 4.50
N VAL A 346 -5.29 -3.18 5.41
CA VAL A 346 -4.92 -2.02 6.24
C VAL A 346 -4.59 -2.36 7.69
N ASP A 347 -4.96 -3.56 8.15
CA ASP A 347 -4.62 -4.07 9.48
C ASP A 347 -3.40 -5.00 9.45
N ALA A 348 -2.73 -5.09 10.61
CA ALA A 348 -1.61 -6.00 10.78
C ALA A 348 -2.01 -7.46 10.43
N GLY A 349 -1.20 -8.13 9.62
CA GLY A 349 -1.45 -9.50 9.17
C GLY A 349 -2.21 -9.59 7.85
N GLN A 350 -2.80 -8.50 7.37
CA GLN A 350 -3.46 -8.50 6.06
C GLN A 350 -2.43 -8.30 4.93
N VAL A 351 -2.57 -9.09 3.87
CA VAL A 351 -1.69 -9.10 2.70
C VAL A 351 -2.50 -8.74 1.47
N ALA A 352 -1.94 -7.89 0.60
CA ALA A 352 -2.45 -7.66 -0.75
C ALA A 352 -1.44 -8.16 -1.77
N VAL A 353 -1.87 -9.11 -2.61
CA VAL A 353 -1.12 -9.59 -3.77
C VAL A 353 -1.60 -8.85 -5.01
N ILE A 354 -0.68 -8.21 -5.71
CA ILE A 354 -0.95 -7.43 -6.91
C ILE A 354 -0.25 -8.12 -8.08
N LEU A 355 -1.04 -8.69 -9.00
CA LEU A 355 -0.56 -9.41 -10.17
C LEU A 355 -0.74 -8.55 -11.43
N GLY A 356 0.19 -7.60 -11.63
CA GLY A 356 0.29 -6.76 -12.81
C GLY A 356 1.44 -7.19 -13.72
N ASN A 357 2.01 -6.23 -14.47
CA ASN A 357 3.24 -6.46 -15.24
C ASN A 357 4.39 -6.89 -14.33
N SER A 358 4.47 -6.30 -13.13
CA SER A 358 5.21 -6.79 -11.97
C SER A 358 4.29 -7.58 -11.04
N ALA A 359 4.89 -8.38 -10.16
CA ALA A 359 4.18 -9.14 -9.13
C ALA A 359 4.62 -8.65 -7.75
N VAL A 360 3.68 -8.24 -6.92
CA VAL A 360 3.98 -7.65 -5.61
C VAL A 360 3.20 -8.35 -4.50
N VAL A 361 3.88 -8.64 -3.40
CA VAL A 361 3.29 -9.09 -2.13
C VAL A 361 3.53 -7.98 -1.12
N ASN A 362 2.47 -7.27 -0.76
CA ASN A 362 2.50 -6.22 0.25
C ASN A 362 1.75 -6.67 1.50
N SER A 363 2.19 -6.22 2.68
CA SER A 363 1.43 -6.41 3.91
C SER A 363 1.44 -5.16 4.78
N SER A 364 0.34 -4.98 5.52
CA SER A 364 0.29 -4.07 6.66
C SER A 364 0.82 -4.79 7.88
N SER A 365 1.75 -4.16 8.60
CA SER A 365 2.47 -4.77 9.73
C SER A 365 2.58 -3.82 10.89
N ALA A 366 2.44 -4.34 12.11
CA ALA A 366 2.54 -3.60 13.37
C ALA A 366 3.97 -3.12 13.68
N GLU A 367 4.96 -3.89 13.25
CA GLU A 367 6.37 -3.72 13.58
C GLU A 367 7.23 -3.73 12.31
N ALA A 368 8.51 -3.39 12.44
CA ALA A 368 9.50 -3.59 11.38
C ALA A 368 9.79 -5.10 11.18
N PRO A 369 10.21 -5.53 9.97
CA PRO A 369 10.46 -6.95 9.72
C PRO A 369 11.67 -7.43 10.53
N ALA A 370 11.58 -8.63 11.11
CA ALA A 370 12.66 -9.22 11.90
C ALA A 370 13.86 -9.64 11.03
N SER A 371 13.62 -9.89 9.73
CA SER A 371 14.63 -10.24 8.74
C SER A 371 14.75 -9.18 7.64
N GLY A 372 15.96 -8.95 7.13
CA GLY A 372 16.25 -7.90 6.15
C GLY A 372 15.99 -8.23 4.67
N SER A 373 15.19 -9.25 4.35
CA SER A 373 14.93 -9.60 2.94
C SER A 373 13.87 -8.69 2.32
N LEU A 374 12.90 -8.20 3.10
CA LEU A 374 11.78 -7.38 2.62
C LEU A 374 12.12 -5.89 2.63
N ASP A 375 11.51 -5.17 1.69
CA ASP A 375 11.48 -3.72 1.77
C ASP A 375 10.50 -3.29 2.86
N ALA A 376 10.85 -2.24 3.62
CA ALA A 376 10.02 -1.74 4.71
C ALA A 376 9.89 -0.21 4.63
N MET A 377 8.66 0.27 4.68
CA MET A 377 8.27 1.69 4.62
C MET A 377 7.20 1.98 5.67
N ARG A 378 6.91 3.26 5.95
CA ARG A 378 5.81 3.67 6.83
C ARG A 378 4.53 3.86 6.04
N LEU A 379 3.39 3.44 6.60
CA LEU A 379 2.07 3.75 6.07
C LEU A 379 1.56 5.09 6.62
N ASN A 380 0.56 5.67 5.96
CA ASN A 380 -0.12 6.87 6.46
C ASN A 380 -0.95 6.56 7.72
N TRP A 381 -1.71 5.45 7.72
CA TRP A 381 -2.61 5.03 8.82
C TRP A 381 -1.98 4.05 9.81
N GLY A 382 -0.90 3.38 9.42
CA GLY A 382 -0.35 2.21 10.11
C GLY A 382 1.15 2.31 10.33
N PRO A 383 1.73 1.38 11.09
CA PRO A 383 3.15 1.46 11.40
C PRO A 383 4.02 1.04 10.22
N TYR A 384 3.85 -0.11 9.56
CA TYR A 384 4.72 -0.47 8.43
C TYR A 384 4.00 -1.10 7.25
N LEU A 385 4.51 -0.79 6.06
CA LEU A 385 4.32 -1.53 4.82
C LEU A 385 5.53 -2.44 4.66
N TRP A 386 5.31 -3.74 4.54
CA TRP A 386 6.34 -4.67 4.08
C TRP A 386 6.05 -5.07 2.65
N MET A 387 7.10 -5.14 1.84
CA MET A 387 6.97 -5.40 0.41
C MET A 387 8.01 -6.42 -0.05
N ARG A 388 7.52 -7.36 -0.85
CA ARG A 388 8.32 -8.07 -1.85
C ARG A 388 7.80 -7.71 -3.23
N CYS A 389 8.66 -7.08 -4.03
CA CYS A 389 8.39 -6.80 -5.43
C CYS A 389 9.24 -7.71 -6.32
N TYR A 390 8.62 -8.31 -7.32
CA TYR A 390 9.27 -8.99 -8.43
C TYR A 390 9.02 -8.18 -9.70
N ASN A 391 10.10 -7.83 -10.41
CA ASN A 391 10.02 -7.14 -11.70
C ASN A 391 9.25 -7.97 -12.74
N ASN A 392 9.26 -9.30 -12.59
CA ASN A 392 8.63 -10.25 -13.51
C ASN A 392 7.28 -10.75 -12.97
N GLY A 393 6.20 -10.03 -13.31
CA GLY A 393 4.81 -10.45 -13.11
C GLY A 393 4.20 -11.03 -14.38
N ALA A 394 2.96 -10.67 -14.72
CA ALA A 394 2.23 -11.23 -15.87
C ALA A 394 2.80 -10.85 -17.25
N GLN A 395 3.74 -9.90 -17.34
CA GLN A 395 4.25 -9.40 -18.63
C GLN A 395 4.95 -10.47 -19.51
N PHE A 396 5.52 -11.53 -18.90
CA PHE A 396 6.15 -12.59 -19.70
C PHE A 396 5.11 -13.45 -20.44
N LEU A 397 3.85 -13.42 -20.00
CA LEU A 397 2.77 -14.18 -20.64
C LEU A 397 2.64 -13.79 -22.11
N ASP A 398 2.86 -12.52 -22.48
CA ASP A 398 2.83 -12.06 -23.87
C ASP A 398 3.83 -12.83 -24.76
N ARG A 399 4.98 -13.24 -24.20
CA ARG A 399 5.97 -14.07 -24.90
C ARG A 399 5.56 -15.54 -25.01
N VAL A 400 4.65 -16.00 -24.15
CA VAL A 400 4.18 -17.39 -24.08
C VAL A 400 2.93 -17.60 -24.91
N VAL A 401 1.98 -16.65 -24.85
CA VAL A 401 0.64 -16.77 -25.46
C VAL A 401 0.49 -15.93 -26.74
N GLY A 402 1.46 -15.07 -27.04
CA GLY A 402 1.46 -14.14 -28.17
C GLY A 402 0.80 -12.79 -27.85
N GLU A 403 0.86 -11.85 -28.80
CA GLU A 403 0.42 -10.45 -28.59
C GLU A 403 -1.10 -10.26 -28.51
N ARG A 404 -1.89 -11.18 -29.07
CA ARG A 404 -3.36 -11.10 -29.14
C ARG A 404 -4.01 -12.45 -28.83
N PRO A 405 -3.82 -12.97 -27.60
CA PRO A 405 -4.38 -14.26 -27.23
C PRO A 405 -5.90 -14.17 -27.10
N ASP A 406 -6.58 -15.24 -27.50
CA ASP A 406 -7.96 -15.49 -27.08
C ASP A 406 -7.92 -16.00 -25.63
N TRP A 407 -8.09 -15.07 -24.68
CA TRP A 407 -8.00 -15.35 -23.25
C TRP A 407 -9.01 -16.39 -22.77
N ASP A 408 -10.23 -16.36 -23.31
CA ASP A 408 -11.27 -17.31 -22.91
C ASP A 408 -10.95 -18.72 -23.42
N LYS A 409 -10.44 -18.82 -24.66
CA LYS A 409 -10.00 -20.10 -25.22
C LYS A 409 -8.81 -20.67 -24.45
N ILE A 410 -7.77 -19.86 -24.23
CA ILE A 410 -6.56 -20.36 -23.58
C ILE A 410 -6.79 -20.73 -22.12
N GLU A 411 -7.68 -20.02 -21.40
CA GLU A 411 -8.08 -20.41 -20.05
C GLU A 411 -8.84 -21.75 -20.05
N ARG A 412 -9.77 -21.98 -20.99
CA ARG A 412 -10.44 -23.30 -21.12
C ARG A 412 -9.45 -24.43 -21.38
N GLU A 413 -8.49 -24.23 -22.28
CA GLU A 413 -7.44 -25.22 -22.57
C GLU A 413 -6.52 -25.47 -21.37
N ALA A 414 -6.15 -24.41 -20.64
CA ALA A 414 -5.35 -24.52 -19.42
C ALA A 414 -6.10 -25.25 -18.30
N ARG A 415 -7.42 -25.03 -18.16
CA ARG A 415 -8.26 -25.76 -17.20
C ARG A 415 -8.33 -27.26 -17.51
N ALA A 416 -8.36 -27.65 -18.78
CA ALA A 416 -8.36 -29.04 -19.20
C ALA A 416 -7.01 -29.76 -18.96
N CYS A 417 -5.93 -29.01 -18.78
CA CYS A 417 -4.62 -29.58 -18.45
C CYS A 417 -4.59 -30.12 -17.01
N PRO A 418 -3.89 -31.23 -16.74
CA PRO A 418 -3.73 -31.73 -15.38
C PRO A 418 -2.95 -30.73 -14.52
N VAL A 419 -3.20 -30.77 -13.20
CA VAL A 419 -2.43 -30.03 -12.19
C VAL A 419 -0.92 -30.30 -12.35
N GLY A 420 -0.09 -29.26 -12.21
CA GLY A 420 1.34 -29.34 -12.48
C GLY A 420 1.68 -29.30 -13.97
N ALA A 421 0.73 -28.86 -14.80
CA ALA A 421 0.83 -28.76 -16.26
C ALA A 421 1.44 -30.01 -16.93
N GLY A 422 1.10 -31.21 -16.44
CA GLY A 422 1.63 -32.48 -16.95
C GLY A 422 3.15 -32.62 -16.81
N GLY A 423 3.77 -31.95 -15.84
CA GLY A 423 5.22 -31.93 -15.63
C GLY A 423 5.97 -30.82 -16.40
N ALA A 424 5.26 -29.95 -17.13
CA ALA A 424 5.86 -28.78 -17.75
C ALA A 424 6.03 -27.66 -16.72
N ALA A 425 7.19 -26.99 -16.72
CA ALA A 425 7.49 -25.87 -15.84
C ALA A 425 8.27 -24.79 -16.60
N ILE A 426 8.14 -23.54 -16.14
CA ILE A 426 8.84 -22.38 -16.70
C ILE A 426 9.43 -21.50 -15.59
N LEU A 427 10.63 -20.96 -15.79
CA LEU A 427 11.11 -19.80 -15.03
C LEU A 427 10.61 -18.51 -15.68
N PRO A 428 9.89 -17.62 -14.97
CA PRO A 428 9.13 -16.52 -15.60
C PRO A 428 9.95 -15.24 -15.86
N PHE A 429 11.28 -15.30 -15.91
CA PHE A 429 12.12 -14.09 -15.92
C PHE A 429 12.39 -13.56 -17.33
N ALA A 430 11.43 -12.83 -17.90
CA ALA A 430 11.59 -12.12 -19.17
C ALA A 430 12.61 -10.95 -19.11
N SER A 431 12.86 -10.45 -17.90
CA SER A 431 13.81 -9.38 -17.56
C SER A 431 14.65 -9.76 -16.34
N PRO A 432 15.80 -9.11 -16.09
CA PRO A 432 16.59 -9.34 -14.89
C PRO A 432 15.77 -9.21 -13.59
N GLU A 433 16.07 -10.07 -12.63
CA GLU A 433 15.47 -10.09 -11.28
C GLU A 433 16.59 -10.08 -10.23
N PRO A 434 17.25 -8.92 -9.99
CA PRO A 434 18.37 -8.84 -9.06
C PRO A 434 18.00 -9.24 -7.62
N SER A 435 16.73 -9.10 -7.23
CA SER A 435 16.19 -9.55 -5.95
C SER A 435 16.38 -11.06 -5.70
N LEU A 436 16.58 -11.83 -6.77
CA LEU A 436 16.84 -13.27 -6.76
C LEU A 436 18.24 -13.64 -7.30
N GLY A 437 19.13 -12.67 -7.51
CA GLY A 437 20.45 -12.90 -8.11
C GLY A 437 20.42 -13.20 -9.61
N ILE A 438 19.31 -12.91 -10.29
CA ILE A 438 19.15 -13.15 -11.73
C ILE A 438 19.52 -11.86 -12.47
N HIS A 439 20.72 -11.81 -13.04
CA HIS A 439 21.27 -10.61 -13.65
C HIS A 439 20.98 -10.46 -15.16
N ALA A 440 20.43 -11.50 -15.80
CA ALA A 440 20.03 -11.51 -17.20
C ALA A 440 18.67 -12.22 -17.36
N PRO A 441 17.90 -11.97 -18.44
CA PRO A 441 16.67 -12.71 -18.71
C PRO A 441 16.88 -14.23 -18.64
N ARG A 442 15.98 -14.93 -17.95
CA ARG A 442 16.01 -16.38 -17.75
C ARG A 442 14.59 -16.95 -17.91
N LEU A 443 14.10 -16.94 -19.15
CA LEU A 443 12.84 -17.56 -19.55
C LEU A 443 13.14 -18.98 -20.06
N GLU A 444 13.13 -19.96 -19.17
CA GLU A 444 13.59 -21.34 -19.43
C GLU A 444 12.43 -22.33 -19.21
N TRP A 445 12.25 -23.29 -20.12
CA TRP A 445 11.25 -24.37 -19.99
C TRP A 445 11.89 -25.69 -19.58
N ARG A 446 11.19 -26.48 -18.78
CA ARG A 446 11.57 -27.86 -18.44
C ARG A 446 10.37 -28.83 -18.50
N PRO A 447 10.59 -30.07 -18.99
CA PRO A 447 11.81 -30.55 -19.67
C PRO A 447 11.99 -29.91 -21.06
N SER A 448 10.92 -29.39 -21.68
CA SER A 448 10.91 -28.61 -22.91
C SER A 448 9.64 -27.76 -22.98
N GLU A 449 9.58 -26.79 -23.89
CA GLU A 449 8.38 -25.97 -24.11
C GLU A 449 7.24 -26.84 -24.69
N PRO A 450 6.06 -26.90 -24.03
CA PRO A 450 4.91 -27.62 -24.59
C PRO A 450 4.42 -27.00 -25.90
N THR A 451 3.90 -27.84 -26.80
CA THR A 451 3.29 -27.34 -28.04
C THR A 451 1.88 -26.77 -27.79
N GLU A 452 1.19 -27.27 -26.77
CA GLU A 452 -0.19 -26.90 -26.45
C GLU A 452 -0.25 -25.52 -25.75
N PRO A 453 -0.95 -24.52 -26.31
CA PRO A 453 -1.06 -23.19 -25.70
C PRO A 453 -1.63 -23.20 -24.28
N GLY A 454 -2.70 -23.97 -24.04
CA GLY A 454 -3.25 -24.13 -22.68
C GLY A 454 -2.26 -24.70 -21.67
N ARG A 455 -1.39 -25.62 -22.07
CA ARG A 455 -0.37 -26.21 -21.17
C ARG A 455 0.73 -25.22 -20.85
N ARG A 456 1.18 -24.46 -21.85
CA ARG A 456 2.12 -23.34 -21.66
C ARG A 456 1.54 -22.28 -20.72
N PHE A 457 0.28 -21.91 -20.93
CA PHE A 457 -0.40 -20.94 -20.09
C PHE A 457 -0.55 -21.44 -18.65
N ARG A 458 -1.01 -22.68 -18.43
CA ARG A 458 -1.12 -23.26 -17.08
C ARG A 458 0.22 -23.27 -16.35
N ALA A 459 1.29 -23.76 -16.99
CA ALA A 459 2.63 -23.77 -16.39
C ALA A 459 3.11 -22.36 -16.01
N SER A 460 2.75 -21.35 -16.79
CA SER A 460 3.06 -19.95 -16.51
C SER A 460 2.30 -19.41 -15.30
N LEU A 461 1.01 -19.72 -15.16
CA LEU A 461 0.23 -19.35 -13.97
C LEU A 461 0.76 -20.03 -12.70
N GLU A 462 1.14 -21.31 -12.81
CA GLU A 462 1.75 -22.06 -11.71
C GLU A 462 3.11 -21.46 -11.30
N ALA A 463 3.97 -21.08 -12.26
CA ALA A 463 5.24 -20.40 -11.99
C ALA A 463 5.05 -19.05 -11.28
N LEU A 464 4.07 -18.25 -11.69
CA LEU A 464 3.69 -17.01 -11.00
C LEU A 464 3.23 -17.29 -9.57
N ALA A 465 2.38 -18.30 -9.37
CA ALA A 465 1.90 -18.66 -8.05
C ALA A 465 3.04 -19.11 -7.12
N TYR A 466 4.02 -19.85 -7.64
CA TYR A 466 5.20 -20.24 -6.87
C TYR A 466 6.07 -19.04 -6.49
N LEU A 467 6.23 -18.07 -7.39
CA LEU A 467 6.97 -16.83 -7.10
C LEU A 467 6.29 -16.03 -5.98
N ILE A 468 4.96 -15.89 -6.03
CA ILE A 468 4.19 -15.25 -4.94
C ILE A 468 4.29 -16.04 -3.64
N ALA A 469 4.22 -17.36 -3.69
CA ALA A 469 4.34 -18.20 -2.49
C ALA A 469 5.67 -18.01 -1.78
N ARG A 470 6.76 -17.78 -2.52
CA ARG A 470 8.04 -17.40 -1.93
C ARG A 470 7.94 -16.05 -1.21
N GLY A 471 7.37 -15.04 -1.85
CA GLY A 471 7.16 -13.73 -1.22
C GLY A 471 6.30 -13.80 0.05
N VAL A 472 5.26 -14.62 0.06
CA VAL A 472 4.43 -14.88 1.25
C VAL A 472 5.23 -15.56 2.36
N LYS A 473 6.01 -16.60 2.05
CA LYS A 473 6.89 -17.27 3.03
C LYS A 473 7.91 -16.30 3.64
N GLU A 474 8.43 -15.35 2.87
CA GLU A 474 9.37 -14.34 3.37
C GLU A 474 8.70 -13.39 4.36
N HIS A 475 7.44 -13.02 4.15
CA HIS A 475 6.66 -12.24 5.13
C HIS A 475 6.48 -13.01 6.44
N GLU A 476 6.16 -14.29 6.37
CA GLU A 476 6.00 -15.13 7.56
C GLU A 476 7.33 -15.32 8.30
N ALA A 477 8.41 -15.57 7.56
CA ALA A 477 9.75 -15.67 8.12
C ALA A 477 10.22 -14.36 8.78
N ALA A 478 9.79 -13.22 8.25
CA ALA A 478 10.03 -11.91 8.84
C ALA A 478 9.17 -11.62 10.09
N GLY A 479 8.27 -12.54 10.47
CA GLY A 479 7.46 -12.47 11.69
C GLY A 479 5.99 -12.11 11.46
N GLN A 480 5.53 -11.98 10.21
CA GLN A 480 4.14 -11.66 9.91
C GLN A 480 3.23 -12.86 10.23
N LYS A 481 2.17 -12.62 10.99
CA LYS A 481 1.06 -13.57 11.14
C LYS A 481 -0.03 -13.22 10.13
N ILE A 482 -0.05 -13.93 9.01
CA ILE A 482 -0.98 -13.62 7.92
C ILE A 482 -2.39 -14.09 8.29
N THR A 483 -3.34 -13.16 8.30
CA THR A 483 -4.74 -13.40 8.65
C THR A 483 -5.66 -13.41 7.43
N ARG A 484 -5.29 -12.66 6.38
CA ARG A 484 -6.08 -12.51 5.17
C ARG A 484 -5.19 -12.20 3.98
N ILE A 485 -5.52 -12.72 2.81
CA ILE A 485 -4.83 -12.44 1.56
C ILE A 485 -5.85 -11.98 0.53
N SER A 486 -5.73 -10.74 0.09
CA SER A 486 -6.47 -10.25 -1.07
C SER A 486 -5.64 -10.33 -2.33
N VAL A 487 -6.31 -10.46 -3.48
CA VAL A 487 -5.67 -10.53 -4.79
C VAL A 487 -6.31 -9.56 -5.78
N SER A 488 -5.46 -8.90 -6.56
CA SER A 488 -5.85 -7.91 -7.57
C SER A 488 -4.88 -7.93 -8.76
N GLY A 489 -5.15 -7.09 -9.77
CA GLY A 489 -4.35 -6.97 -10.99
C GLY A 489 -4.99 -7.63 -12.21
N GLY A 490 -4.32 -7.48 -13.37
CA GLY A 490 -4.86 -7.91 -14.65
C GLY A 490 -5.09 -9.42 -14.74
N ILE A 491 -4.09 -10.21 -14.36
CA ILE A 491 -4.18 -11.69 -14.43
C ILE A 491 -5.04 -12.28 -13.31
N ALA A 492 -5.27 -11.54 -12.22
CA ALA A 492 -6.25 -11.91 -11.20
C ALA A 492 -7.70 -11.90 -11.72
N ARG A 493 -7.92 -11.50 -12.99
CA ARG A 493 -9.19 -11.70 -13.69
C ARG A 493 -9.47 -13.17 -14.01
N SER A 494 -8.42 -13.96 -14.19
CA SER A 494 -8.49 -15.39 -14.44
C SER A 494 -8.87 -16.13 -13.17
N ASP A 495 -10.01 -16.81 -13.21
CA ASP A 495 -10.48 -17.63 -12.10
C ASP A 495 -9.48 -18.78 -11.86
N LEU A 496 -8.86 -19.32 -12.93
CA LEU A 496 -7.86 -20.39 -12.82
C LEU A 496 -6.61 -19.90 -12.07
N MET A 497 -6.14 -18.68 -12.35
CA MET A 497 -5.00 -18.09 -11.62
C MET A 497 -5.31 -17.98 -10.11
N CYS A 498 -6.52 -17.52 -9.75
CA CYS A 498 -6.94 -17.41 -8.36
C CYS A 498 -7.03 -18.78 -7.67
N GLU A 499 -7.60 -19.79 -8.32
CA GLU A 499 -7.69 -21.16 -7.79
C GLU A 499 -6.29 -21.79 -7.60
N ILE A 500 -5.39 -21.61 -8.58
CA ILE A 500 -3.99 -22.08 -8.50
C ILE A 500 -3.30 -21.40 -7.32
N LEU A 501 -3.36 -20.07 -7.24
CA LEU A 501 -2.67 -19.34 -6.17
C LEU A 501 -3.22 -19.70 -4.79
N ALA A 502 -4.55 -19.80 -4.64
CA ALA A 502 -5.19 -20.22 -3.39
C ALA A 502 -4.69 -21.61 -2.97
N SER A 503 -4.59 -22.54 -3.93
CA SER A 503 -4.13 -23.92 -3.69
C SER A 503 -2.63 -24.02 -3.39
N VAL A 504 -1.80 -23.19 -4.03
CA VAL A 504 -0.34 -23.12 -3.78
C VAL A 504 -0.07 -22.53 -2.39
N LEU A 505 -0.79 -21.47 -2.02
CA LEU A 505 -0.69 -20.84 -0.70
C LEU A 505 -1.42 -21.62 0.39
N ASP A 506 -2.31 -22.52 -0.02
CA ASP A 506 -3.17 -23.32 0.84
C ASP A 506 -4.02 -22.44 1.79
N ARG A 507 -4.56 -21.37 1.22
CA ARG A 507 -5.34 -20.35 1.92
C ARG A 507 -6.43 -19.80 1.02
N PRO A 508 -7.59 -19.40 1.56
CA PRO A 508 -8.59 -18.69 0.80
C PRO A 508 -8.04 -17.33 0.35
N LEU A 509 -8.44 -16.90 -0.85
CA LEU A 509 -8.08 -15.59 -1.41
C LEU A 509 -9.33 -14.74 -1.62
N GLU A 510 -9.24 -13.48 -1.20
CA GLU A 510 -10.31 -12.51 -1.44
C GLU A 510 -10.00 -11.69 -2.70
N ARG A 511 -10.80 -11.89 -3.74
CA ARG A 511 -10.64 -11.14 -4.98
C ARG A 511 -11.41 -9.83 -4.91
N LEU A 512 -10.76 -8.72 -5.25
CA LEU A 512 -11.43 -7.42 -5.30
C LEU A 512 -12.51 -7.37 -6.40
N GLN A 513 -13.60 -6.66 -6.12
CA GLN A 513 -14.58 -6.31 -7.14
C GLN A 513 -14.07 -5.21 -8.07
N SER A 514 -13.36 -4.20 -7.52
CA SER A 514 -12.67 -3.16 -8.28
C SER A 514 -11.33 -3.68 -8.82
N PHE A 515 -10.97 -3.24 -10.02
CA PHE A 515 -9.68 -3.56 -10.65
C PHE A 515 -8.63 -2.43 -10.50
N GLU A 516 -9.03 -1.27 -9.98
CA GLU A 516 -8.17 -0.08 -9.88
C GLU A 516 -7.80 0.18 -8.41
N GLY A 517 -7.02 -0.76 -7.85
CA GLY A 517 -6.66 -0.80 -6.43
C GLY A 517 -6.07 0.52 -5.91
N PRO A 518 -5.00 1.08 -6.51
CA PRO A 518 -4.40 2.32 -6.01
C PRO A 518 -5.35 3.52 -6.01
N ALA A 519 -6.16 3.71 -7.05
CA ALA A 519 -7.15 4.78 -7.08
C ALA A 519 -8.24 4.58 -6.01
N LEU A 520 -8.74 3.36 -5.83
CA LEU A 520 -9.71 3.03 -4.78
C LEU A 520 -9.11 3.26 -3.38
N GLY A 521 -7.86 2.84 -3.16
CA GLY A 521 -7.18 3.05 -1.89
C GLY A 521 -6.93 4.51 -1.56
N ALA A 522 -6.56 5.32 -2.56
CA ALA A 522 -6.46 6.77 -2.41
C ALA A 522 -7.82 7.40 -2.06
N ALA A 523 -8.92 6.95 -2.67
CA ALA A 523 -10.26 7.38 -2.31
C ALA A 523 -10.63 6.96 -0.87
N ALA A 524 -10.28 5.74 -0.45
CA ALA A 524 -10.54 5.25 0.91
C ALA A 524 -9.78 6.04 1.97
N THR A 525 -8.49 6.32 1.78
CA THR A 525 -7.74 7.16 2.73
C THR A 525 -8.25 8.60 2.76
N ALA A 526 -8.69 9.14 1.62
CA ALA A 526 -9.34 10.46 1.57
C ALA A 526 -10.70 10.49 2.28
N LEU A 527 -11.52 9.43 2.16
CA LEU A 527 -12.77 9.31 2.91
C LEU A 527 -12.50 9.25 4.42
N ALA A 528 -11.49 8.46 4.83
CA ALA A 528 -11.07 8.36 6.23
C ALA A 528 -10.72 9.74 6.81
N ALA A 529 -9.88 10.46 6.08
CA ALA A 529 -9.42 11.79 6.45
C ALA A 529 -10.56 12.84 6.42
N LEU A 530 -11.44 12.81 5.42
CA LEU A 530 -12.59 13.70 5.31
C LEU A 530 -13.56 13.53 6.50
N GLU A 531 -13.97 12.30 6.78
CA GLU A 531 -14.88 12.02 7.89
C GLU A 531 -14.24 12.44 9.22
N THR A 532 -12.95 12.14 9.43
CA THR A 532 -12.23 12.59 10.63
C THR A 532 -12.13 14.11 10.71
N HIS A 533 -11.88 14.80 9.59
CA HIS A 533 -11.84 16.26 9.52
C HIS A 533 -13.17 16.88 9.93
N LEU A 534 -14.29 16.38 9.38
CA LEU A 534 -15.63 16.87 9.70
C LEU A 534 -16.04 16.53 11.14
N ARG A 535 -15.65 15.36 11.65
CA ARG A 535 -15.86 14.97 13.06
C ARG A 535 -15.18 15.94 14.02
N ARG A 536 -13.92 16.31 13.76
CA ARG A 536 -13.20 17.30 14.56
C ARG A 536 -13.91 18.66 14.56
N GLN A 537 -14.40 19.12 13.41
CA GLN A 537 -15.19 20.37 13.33
C GLN A 537 -16.48 20.31 14.15
N LYS A 538 -17.12 19.13 14.24
CA LYS A 538 -18.35 18.91 15.00
C LYS A 538 -18.11 18.45 16.46
N GLY A 539 -16.87 18.43 16.93
CA GLY A 539 -16.53 17.99 18.29
C GLY A 539 -16.72 16.50 18.56
N VAL A 540 -16.80 15.66 17.54
CA VAL A 540 -16.88 14.20 17.67
C VAL A 540 -15.47 13.64 17.89
N ALA A 541 -15.22 13.08 19.07
CA ALA A 541 -13.89 12.62 19.48
C ALA A 541 -13.47 11.26 18.89
N ILE A 542 -14.43 10.43 18.45
CA ILE A 542 -14.15 9.08 17.94
C ILE A 542 -13.58 9.19 16.53
N PRO A 543 -12.34 8.72 16.27
CA PRO A 543 -11.75 8.77 14.94
C PRO A 543 -12.51 7.89 13.96
N PHE A 544 -12.43 8.23 12.68
CA PHE A 544 -12.86 7.34 11.59
C PHE A 544 -11.61 6.93 10.82
N THR A 545 -11.25 5.66 10.96
CA THR A 545 -9.97 5.12 10.54
C THR A 545 -9.99 4.70 9.07
N THR A 546 -8.82 4.41 8.53
CA THR A 546 -8.68 3.85 7.17
C THR A 546 -9.30 2.46 7.08
N ALA A 547 -9.29 1.67 8.16
CA ALA A 547 -10.03 0.41 8.24
C ALA A 547 -11.54 0.62 8.10
N ASP A 548 -12.10 1.64 8.75
CA ASP A 548 -13.52 1.98 8.63
C ASP A 548 -13.87 2.40 7.20
N ALA A 549 -13.04 3.26 6.58
CA ALA A 549 -13.25 3.69 5.20
C ALA A 549 -13.12 2.54 4.18
N VAL A 550 -12.17 1.62 4.42
CA VAL A 550 -12.01 0.40 3.61
C VAL A 550 -13.24 -0.50 3.72
N ALA A 551 -13.80 -0.70 4.92
CA ALA A 551 -15.03 -1.46 5.10
C ALA A 551 -16.22 -0.86 4.32
N VAL A 552 -16.24 0.47 4.17
CA VAL A 552 -17.24 1.19 3.37
C VAL A 552 -17.00 0.99 1.87
N LEU A 553 -15.81 1.30 1.35
CA LEU A 553 -15.57 1.41 -0.11
C LEU A 553 -15.03 0.14 -0.78
N VAL A 554 -14.29 -0.70 -0.05
CA VAL A 554 -13.65 -1.88 -0.66
C VAL A 554 -14.59 -3.07 -0.60
N LYS A 555 -14.93 -3.60 -1.77
CA LYS A 555 -15.79 -4.77 -1.92
C LYS A 555 -15.01 -5.94 -2.49
N PHE A 556 -15.25 -7.10 -1.90
CA PHE A 556 -14.66 -8.37 -2.32
C PHE A 556 -15.73 -9.23 -2.98
N ARG A 557 -15.31 -10.02 -3.96
CA ARG A 557 -16.08 -11.15 -4.48
C ARG A 557 -16.07 -12.30 -3.46
N GLU A 558 -16.82 -13.35 -3.75
CA GLU A 558 -16.74 -14.58 -2.96
C GLU A 558 -15.29 -15.09 -2.89
N PRO A 559 -14.79 -15.47 -1.69
CA PRO A 559 -13.44 -15.97 -1.54
C PRO A 559 -13.19 -17.22 -2.38
N THR A 560 -12.06 -17.26 -3.08
CA THR A 560 -11.60 -18.46 -3.77
C THR A 560 -10.92 -19.39 -2.77
N ALA A 561 -11.52 -20.56 -2.52
CA ALA A 561 -10.97 -21.57 -1.63
C ALA A 561 -9.83 -22.36 -2.31
N PRO A 562 -8.83 -22.85 -1.53
CA PRO A 562 -7.84 -23.79 -2.06
C PRO A 562 -8.51 -25.08 -2.51
N ASN A 563 -8.03 -25.67 -3.61
CA ASN A 563 -8.44 -27.00 -4.04
C ASN A 563 -7.59 -28.07 -3.32
N PRO A 564 -8.17 -28.88 -2.41
CA PRO A 564 -7.39 -29.85 -1.65
C PRO A 564 -6.71 -30.92 -2.51
N ALA A 565 -7.28 -31.24 -3.68
CA ALA A 565 -6.72 -32.22 -4.60
C ALA A 565 -5.44 -31.76 -5.29
N TRP A 566 -5.17 -30.45 -5.35
CA TRP A 566 -3.98 -29.89 -6.01
C TRP A 566 -2.82 -29.65 -5.05
N ARG A 567 -3.10 -29.64 -3.74
CA ARG A 567 -2.16 -29.23 -2.69
C ARG A 567 -0.84 -30.01 -2.71
N ALA A 568 -0.92 -31.34 -2.79
CA ALA A 568 0.28 -32.19 -2.79
C ALA A 568 1.18 -31.91 -4.01
N THR A 569 0.58 -31.85 -5.20
CA THR A 569 1.28 -31.55 -6.45
C THR A 569 1.92 -30.17 -6.41
N TYR A 570 1.22 -29.15 -5.91
CA TYR A 570 1.75 -27.80 -5.81
C TYR A 570 2.82 -27.62 -4.73
N GLN A 571 2.76 -28.36 -3.63
CA GLN A 571 3.85 -28.38 -2.65
C GLN A 571 5.13 -29.03 -3.22
N GLU A 572 5.00 -30.05 -4.06
CA GLU A 572 6.14 -30.61 -4.80
C GLU A 572 6.65 -29.65 -5.87
N GLY A 573 5.75 -29.08 -6.67
CA GLY A 573 6.07 -28.10 -7.70
C GLY A 573 6.81 -26.87 -7.16
N LEU A 574 6.35 -26.32 -6.03
CA LEU A 574 7.02 -25.20 -5.37
C LEU A 574 8.45 -25.55 -4.93
N ARG A 575 8.65 -26.74 -4.35
CA ARG A 575 9.99 -27.21 -3.96
C ARG A 575 10.90 -27.42 -5.17
N ALA A 576 10.37 -27.94 -6.28
CA ALA A 576 11.11 -28.09 -7.52
C ALA A 576 11.48 -26.73 -8.13
N PHE A 577 10.55 -25.79 -8.14
CA PHE A 577 10.76 -24.42 -8.60
C PHE A 577 11.84 -23.70 -7.77
N GLU A 578 11.78 -23.80 -6.44
CA GLU A 578 12.78 -23.23 -5.53
C GLU A 578 14.18 -23.82 -5.76
N LYS A 579 14.28 -25.14 -5.97
CA LYS A 579 15.56 -25.80 -6.32
C LYS A 579 16.09 -25.35 -7.68
N TRP A 580 15.22 -25.20 -8.68
CA TRP A 580 15.62 -24.74 -10.01
C TRP A 580 16.12 -23.30 -9.99
N LEU A 581 15.55 -22.43 -9.17
CA LEU A 581 16.02 -21.05 -9.02
C LEU A 581 17.42 -20.95 -8.43
N GLN A 582 17.82 -21.90 -7.59
CA GLN A 582 19.14 -21.96 -6.96
C GLN A 582 20.21 -22.61 -7.83
N ALA A 583 19.80 -23.37 -8.85
CA ALA A 583 20.66 -23.99 -9.85
C ALA A 583 20.92 -23.04 -11.02
#